data_AF-A0A2M6WJG0-F1
#
_entry.id   AF-A0A2M6WJG0-F1
#
_cell.length_a   1.000
_cell.length_b   1.000
_cell.length_c   1.000
_cell.angle_alpha   90.00
_cell.angle_beta   90.00
_cell.angle_gamma   90.00
#
_symmetry.space_group_name_H-M   'P 1'
#
loop_
_entity.id
_entity.type
_entity.pdbx_description
1 polymer ?
#
loop_
_entity_poly.entity_id
_entity_poly.type
_entity_poly.pdbx_seq_one_letter_code
_entity_poly.pdbx_strand_id
1 'polypeptide(L)'
;MQKIHLFEITTEDKKATLEKLIDYSTPTQSFFFFIILSIVMAAFGLLNDNTAVVIGSMLIAPVLYPILSLGMGIAMSDGKLMSRSTKTLGKSILIAFITSLVVSFLFAKGPIATEIVARTTPNLIDVAIAVVAGLAASIALVKPRLNESIPGIAISVSLVPPLTMIGIGLADFNWSIFQNATLLFLVNLVGIIFTSVVVFSLMNFYGKKTFTDKTIKEDDKAENLNS
;
A
#
# COMPACT_ATOMS: atom_id res chain seq x y z
N MET A 1 33.94 5.14 10.31
CA MET A 1 32.85 5.84 9.60
C MET A 1 32.54 5.08 8.33
N GLN A 2 31.45 4.31 8.31
CA GLN A 2 31.03 3.50 7.17
C GLN A 2 30.38 4.44 6.14
N LYS A 3 30.99 4.63 4.97
CA LYS A 3 30.40 5.46 3.91
C LYS A 3 29.08 4.84 3.48
N ILE A 4 27.98 5.57 3.66
CA ILE A 4 26.65 5.13 3.24
C ILE A 4 26.58 5.33 1.71
N HIS A 5 26.96 4.30 0.96
CA HIS A 5 26.69 4.23 -0.48
C HIS A 5 25.21 3.83 -0.67
N LEU A 6 24.32 4.82 -0.54
CA LEU A 6 22.86 4.62 -0.60
C LEU A 6 22.38 4.19 -2.00
N PHE A 7 23.11 4.57 -3.05
CA PHE A 7 22.70 4.37 -4.46
C PHE A 7 23.48 3.28 -5.22
N GLU A 8 24.56 2.74 -4.66
CA GLU A 8 25.20 1.54 -5.21
C GLU A 8 24.48 0.30 -4.69
N ILE A 9 24.02 -0.53 -5.63
CA ILE A 9 23.23 -1.73 -5.37
C ILE A 9 23.79 -2.84 -6.26
N THR A 10 24.04 -3.99 -5.67
CA THR A 10 24.55 -5.14 -6.42
C THR A 10 23.49 -5.71 -7.35
N THR A 11 23.91 -6.40 -8.41
CA THR A 11 22.99 -7.06 -9.36
C THR A 11 22.12 -8.11 -8.67
N GLU A 12 22.62 -8.71 -7.58
CA GLU A 12 21.98 -9.73 -6.75
C GLU A 12 20.89 -9.13 -5.87
N ASP A 13 21.16 -8.01 -5.18
CA ASP A 13 20.15 -7.27 -4.39
C ASP A 13 18.98 -6.83 -5.30
N LYS A 14 19.28 -6.33 -6.51
CA LYS A 14 18.24 -5.96 -7.49
C LYS A 14 17.34 -7.13 -7.87
N LYS A 15 17.91 -8.33 -8.00
CA LYS A 15 17.15 -9.54 -8.36
C LYS A 15 16.27 -9.98 -7.18
N ALA A 16 16.83 -10.03 -5.98
CA ALA A 16 16.10 -10.40 -4.76
C ALA A 16 14.92 -9.45 -4.48
N THR A 17 15.11 -8.14 -4.67
CA THR A 17 14.03 -7.15 -4.54
C THR A 17 12.92 -7.38 -5.57
N LEU A 18 13.27 -7.68 -6.83
CA LEU A 18 12.29 -7.97 -7.87
C LEU A 18 11.50 -9.24 -7.58
N GLU A 19 12.18 -10.32 -7.16
CA GLU A 19 11.55 -11.60 -6.79
C GLU A 19 10.60 -11.42 -5.60
N LYS A 20 11.06 -10.79 -4.51
CA LYS A 20 10.19 -10.46 -3.37
C LYS A 20 8.98 -9.63 -3.82
N LEU A 21 9.20 -8.60 -4.62
CA LEU A 21 8.11 -7.70 -5.00
C LEU A 21 7.04 -8.39 -5.85
N ILE A 22 7.46 -9.27 -6.78
CA ILE A 22 6.54 -10.05 -7.60
C ILE A 22 5.76 -11.01 -6.70
N ASP A 23 6.45 -11.83 -5.90
CA ASP A 23 5.87 -12.85 -5.02
C ASP A 23 4.84 -12.27 -4.03
N TYR A 24 5.18 -11.18 -3.34
CA TYR A 24 4.27 -10.52 -2.40
C TYR A 24 3.20 -9.63 -3.06
N SER A 25 3.33 -9.31 -4.35
CA SER A 25 2.30 -8.57 -5.11
C SER A 25 1.31 -9.48 -5.84
N THR A 26 1.52 -10.80 -5.77
CA THR A 26 0.64 -11.80 -6.33
C THR A 26 -0.62 -11.92 -5.48
N PRO A 27 -1.82 -11.77 -6.09
CA PRO A 27 -3.09 -11.71 -5.38
C PRO A 27 -3.53 -13.10 -4.87
N THR A 28 -2.85 -13.62 -3.85
CA THR A 28 -3.22 -14.87 -3.18
C THR A 28 -4.50 -14.71 -2.35
N GLN A 29 -5.18 -15.81 -2.05
CA GLN A 29 -6.39 -15.78 -1.21
C GLN A 29 -6.10 -15.23 0.20
N SER A 30 -4.95 -15.61 0.78
CA SER A 30 -4.48 -15.11 2.08
C SER A 30 -4.26 -13.60 2.07
N PHE A 31 -3.74 -13.05 0.96
CA PHE A 31 -3.53 -11.62 0.81
C PHE A 31 -4.84 -10.82 0.93
N PHE A 32 -5.90 -11.23 0.23
CA PHE A 32 -7.21 -10.56 0.34
C PHE A 32 -7.87 -10.77 1.71
N PHE A 33 -7.67 -11.95 2.31
CA PHE A 33 -8.17 -12.21 3.66
C PHE A 33 -7.56 -11.25 4.68
N PHE A 34 -6.24 -11.01 4.62
CA PHE A 34 -5.58 -10.03 5.49
C PHE A 34 -6.05 -8.59 5.25
N ILE A 35 -6.38 -8.22 4.00
CA ILE A 35 -6.99 -6.90 3.71
C ILE A 35 -8.34 -6.78 4.41
N ILE A 36 -9.20 -7.79 4.30
CA ILE A 36 -10.51 -7.79 4.96
C ILE A 36 -10.35 -7.64 6.48
N LEU A 37 -9.48 -8.45 7.09
CA LEU A 37 -9.22 -8.37 8.54
C LEU A 37 -8.69 -7.00 8.97
N SER A 38 -7.74 -6.45 8.22
CA SER A 38 -7.19 -5.12 8.48
C SER A 38 -8.29 -4.05 8.43
N ILE A 39 -9.14 -4.06 7.41
CA ILE A 39 -10.20 -3.06 7.26
C ILE A 39 -11.28 -3.20 8.33
N VAL A 40 -11.69 -4.43 8.68
CA VAL A 40 -12.63 -4.68 9.78
C VAL A 40 -12.07 -4.10 11.08
N MET A 41 -10.80 -4.38 11.37
CA MET A 41 -10.15 -3.91 12.59
C MET A 41 -9.94 -2.39 12.58
N ALA A 42 -9.60 -1.81 11.43
CA ALA A 42 -9.52 -0.35 11.24
C ALA A 42 -10.88 0.31 11.46
N ALA A 43 -11.96 -0.27 10.93
CA ALA A 43 -13.31 0.25 11.09
C ALA A 43 -13.73 0.23 12.55
N PHE A 44 -13.51 -0.87 13.27
CA PHE A 44 -13.78 -0.92 14.72
C PHE A 44 -12.89 0.03 15.52
N GLY A 45 -11.63 0.18 15.14
CA GLY A 45 -10.72 1.14 15.75
C GLY A 45 -11.23 2.58 15.58
N LEU A 46 -11.63 2.96 14.37
CA LEU A 46 -12.18 4.29 14.09
C LEU A 46 -13.51 4.51 14.79
N LEU A 47 -14.47 3.56 14.70
CA LEU A 47 -15.80 3.70 15.32
C LEU A 47 -15.74 3.79 16.86
N ASN A 48 -14.72 3.23 17.49
CA ASN A 48 -14.51 3.31 18.94
C ASN A 48 -13.45 4.35 19.35
N ASP A 49 -12.99 5.20 18.42
CA ASP A 49 -11.93 6.20 18.65
C ASP A 49 -10.64 5.61 19.28
N ASN A 50 -10.32 4.37 18.93
CA ASN A 50 -9.17 3.65 19.44
C ASN A 50 -8.01 3.70 18.45
N THR A 51 -7.17 4.73 18.58
CA THR A 51 -5.99 4.92 17.73
C THR A 51 -5.02 3.72 17.79
N ALA A 52 -4.91 3.02 18.93
CA ALA A 52 -4.02 1.85 19.03
C ALA A 52 -4.50 0.68 18.16
N VAL A 53 -5.80 0.43 18.10
CA VAL A 53 -6.40 -0.60 17.22
C VAL A 53 -6.26 -0.20 15.75
N VAL A 54 -6.45 1.08 15.44
CA VAL A 54 -6.21 1.63 14.09
C VAL A 54 -4.74 1.45 13.67
N ILE A 55 -3.79 1.67 14.59
CA ILE A 55 -2.36 1.42 14.30
C ILE A 55 -2.10 -0.07 14.12
N GLY A 56 -2.67 -0.92 14.98
CA GLY A 56 -2.53 -2.37 14.87
C GLY A 56 -3.07 -2.92 13.54
N SER A 57 -4.14 -2.34 13.00
CA SER A 57 -4.76 -2.84 11.76
C SER A 57 -3.90 -2.60 10.53
N MET A 58 -3.14 -1.51 10.54
CA MET A 58 -2.18 -1.17 9.48
C MET A 58 -1.07 -2.21 9.35
N LEU A 59 -0.67 -2.86 10.45
CA LEU A 59 0.37 -3.89 10.45
C LEU A 59 -0.04 -5.17 9.72
N ILE A 60 -1.34 -5.38 9.54
CA ILE A 60 -1.90 -6.60 8.96
C ILE A 60 -1.98 -6.48 7.43
N ALA A 61 -2.24 -5.29 6.89
CA ALA A 61 -2.53 -5.11 5.47
C ALA A 61 -1.26 -5.18 4.60
N PRO A 62 -1.17 -6.14 3.65
CA PRO A 62 -0.04 -6.26 2.72
C PRO A 62 -0.12 -5.29 1.52
N VAL A 63 -0.90 -4.21 1.60
CA VAL A 63 -1.20 -3.29 0.47
C VAL A 63 0.04 -2.56 -0.05
N LEU A 64 1.13 -2.52 0.73
CA LEU A 64 2.40 -1.94 0.32
C LEU A 64 2.97 -2.56 -0.96
N TYR A 65 2.96 -3.90 -1.05
CA TYR A 65 3.64 -4.62 -2.12
C TYR A 65 3.09 -4.32 -3.52
N PRO A 66 1.77 -4.36 -3.80
CA PRO A 66 1.26 -4.00 -5.11
C PRO A 66 1.51 -2.53 -5.49
N ILE A 67 1.61 -1.61 -4.52
CA ILE A 67 1.92 -0.20 -4.79
C ILE A 67 3.38 -0.03 -5.22
N LEU A 68 4.32 -0.63 -4.47
CA LEU A 68 5.73 -0.63 -4.84
C LEU A 68 5.96 -1.39 -6.16
N SER A 69 5.23 -2.49 -6.39
CA SER A 69 5.25 -3.29 -7.62
C SER A 69 4.84 -2.47 -8.84
N LEU A 70 3.80 -1.63 -8.69
CA LEU A 70 3.38 -0.69 -9.72
C LEU A 70 4.47 0.37 -9.99
N GLY A 71 5.06 0.95 -8.95
CA GLY A 71 6.16 1.91 -9.09
C GLY A 71 7.38 1.31 -9.79
N MET A 72 7.73 0.07 -9.45
CA MET A 72 8.81 -0.67 -10.12
C MET A 72 8.47 -0.95 -11.59
N GLY A 73 7.25 -1.39 -11.90
CA GLY A 73 6.79 -1.58 -13.27
C GLY A 73 6.90 -0.32 -14.12
N ILE A 74 6.54 0.84 -13.55
CA ILE A 74 6.69 2.15 -14.21
C ILE A 74 8.18 2.49 -14.42
N ALA A 75 9.01 2.36 -13.38
CA ALA A 75 10.45 2.65 -13.47
C ALA A 75 11.18 1.76 -14.49
N MET A 76 10.75 0.50 -14.64
CA MET A 76 11.28 -0.47 -15.60
C MET A 76 10.65 -0.37 -17.00
N SER A 77 9.60 0.44 -17.16
CA SER A 77 8.75 0.46 -18.37
C SER A 77 8.25 -0.94 -18.77
N ASP A 78 7.88 -1.75 -17.77
CA ASP A 78 7.37 -3.12 -17.95
C ASP A 78 5.84 -3.15 -17.87
N GLY A 79 5.20 -3.17 -19.05
CA GLY A 79 3.74 -3.17 -19.15
C GLY A 79 3.04 -4.38 -18.52
N LYS A 80 3.71 -5.55 -18.43
CA LYS A 80 3.11 -6.72 -17.78
C LYS A 80 3.07 -6.55 -16.28
N LEU A 81 4.19 -6.12 -15.69
CA LEU A 81 4.26 -5.81 -14.26
C LEU A 81 3.26 -4.70 -13.91
N MET A 82 3.26 -3.60 -14.65
CA MET A 82 2.28 -2.51 -14.46
C MET A 82 0.82 -2.99 -14.49
N SER A 83 0.45 -3.78 -15.50
CA SER A 83 -0.92 -4.31 -15.63
C SER A 83 -1.29 -5.24 -14.47
N ARG A 84 -0.37 -6.13 -14.07
CA ARG A 84 -0.57 -7.06 -12.94
C ARG A 84 -0.75 -6.29 -11.62
N SER A 85 0.18 -5.39 -11.30
CA SER A 85 0.13 -4.61 -10.06
C SER A 85 -1.09 -3.70 -9.99
N THR A 86 -1.48 -3.08 -11.11
CA THR A 86 -2.70 -2.24 -11.18
C THR A 86 -3.96 -3.07 -10.94
N LYS A 87 -4.06 -4.28 -11.51
CA LYS A 87 -5.19 -5.19 -11.26
C LYS A 87 -5.25 -5.64 -9.81
N THR A 88 -4.12 -6.03 -9.21
CA THR A 88 -4.06 -6.41 -7.79
C THR A 88 -4.48 -5.25 -6.92
N LEU A 89 -3.88 -4.07 -7.11
CA LEU A 89 -4.18 -2.86 -6.35
C LEU A 89 -5.66 -2.46 -6.48
N GLY A 90 -6.22 -2.48 -7.68
CA GLY A 90 -7.63 -2.19 -7.91
C GLY A 90 -8.57 -3.16 -7.18
N LYS A 91 -8.28 -4.47 -7.22
CA LYS A 91 -9.02 -5.47 -6.45
C LYS A 91 -8.90 -5.25 -4.94
N SER A 92 -7.69 -4.95 -4.44
CA SER A 92 -7.44 -4.65 -3.03
C SER A 92 -8.27 -3.46 -2.55
N ILE A 93 -8.25 -2.35 -3.31
CA ILE A 93 -9.00 -1.14 -3.00
C ILE A 93 -10.51 -1.42 -3.01
N LEU A 94 -10.99 -2.16 -4.01
CA LEU A 94 -12.41 -2.49 -4.12
C LEU A 94 -12.88 -3.36 -2.94
N ILE A 95 -12.14 -4.42 -2.61
CA ILE A 95 -12.45 -5.29 -1.47
C ILE A 95 -12.43 -4.48 -0.17
N ALA A 96 -11.38 -3.70 0.05
CA ALA A 96 -11.25 -2.86 1.24
C ALA A 96 -12.41 -1.85 1.35
N PHE A 97 -12.77 -1.18 0.25
CA PHE A 97 -13.90 -0.26 0.22
C PHE A 97 -15.23 -0.97 0.55
N ILE A 98 -15.53 -2.10 -0.09
CA ILE A 98 -16.75 -2.87 0.16
C ILE A 98 -16.79 -3.36 1.61
N THR A 99 -15.70 -3.95 2.11
CA THR A 99 -15.60 -4.41 3.50
C THR A 99 -15.83 -3.25 4.46
N SER A 100 -15.18 -2.10 4.23
CA SER A 100 -15.37 -0.93 5.07
C SER A 100 -16.81 -0.48 5.05
N LEU A 101 -17.43 -0.36 3.87
CA LEU A 101 -18.82 0.07 3.74
C LEU A 101 -19.78 -0.87 4.48
N VAL A 102 -19.61 -2.18 4.32
CA VAL A 102 -20.44 -3.20 4.99
C VAL A 102 -20.28 -3.12 6.50
N VAL A 103 -19.05 -3.07 7.01
CA VAL A 103 -18.81 -2.98 8.46
C VAL A 103 -19.37 -1.68 9.01
N SER A 104 -19.11 -0.55 8.36
CA SER A 104 -19.65 0.74 8.78
C SER A 104 -21.16 0.75 8.77
N PHE A 105 -21.82 0.21 7.74
CA PHE A 105 -23.27 0.15 7.68
C PHE A 105 -23.90 -0.71 8.79
N LEU A 106 -23.23 -1.80 9.19
CA LEU A 106 -23.72 -2.70 10.23
C LEU A 106 -23.47 -2.17 11.66
N PHE A 107 -22.36 -1.45 11.87
CA PHE A 107 -21.86 -1.14 13.22
C PHE A 107 -21.79 0.36 13.55
N ALA A 108 -21.83 1.28 12.57
CA ALA A 108 -21.90 2.71 12.85
C ALA A 108 -23.31 3.05 13.36
N LYS A 109 -23.43 3.26 14.69
CA LYS A 109 -24.68 3.67 15.33
C LYS A 109 -24.54 5.09 15.86
N GLY A 110 -25.19 6.04 15.19
CA GLY A 110 -25.21 7.46 15.58
C GLY A 110 -24.16 8.31 14.85
N PRO A 111 -24.13 9.65 15.12
CA PRO A 111 -23.24 10.57 14.43
C PRO A 111 -21.77 10.20 14.68
N ILE A 112 -20.97 10.12 13.62
CA ILE A 112 -19.53 9.84 13.71
C ILE A 112 -18.86 10.89 14.62
N ALA A 113 -17.97 10.43 15.51
CA ALA A 113 -17.25 11.30 16.45
C ALA A 113 -16.49 12.42 15.72
N THR A 114 -16.55 13.63 16.29
CA THR A 114 -15.90 14.84 15.75
C THR A 114 -14.37 14.70 15.62
N GLU A 115 -13.75 13.85 16.43
CA GLU A 115 -12.30 13.60 16.39
C GLU A 115 -11.87 12.86 15.11
N ILE A 116 -12.71 11.95 14.60
CA ILE A 116 -12.48 11.22 13.35
C ILE A 116 -12.51 12.19 12.15
N VAL A 117 -13.47 13.13 12.17
CA VAL A 117 -13.60 14.19 11.15
C VAL A 117 -12.39 15.12 11.15
N ALA A 118 -11.91 15.51 12.34
CA ALA A 118 -10.74 16.37 12.50
C ALA A 118 -9.44 15.76 11.96
N ARG A 119 -9.36 14.42 11.89
CA ARG A 119 -8.22 13.68 11.32
C ARG A 119 -8.29 13.48 9.80
N THR A 120 -9.38 13.90 9.15
CA THR A 120 -9.63 13.62 7.73
C THR A 120 -9.39 14.83 6.83
N THR A 121 -9.22 16.04 7.37
CA THR A 121 -8.94 17.24 6.57
C THR A 121 -7.55 17.15 5.93
N PRO A 122 -7.46 16.98 4.61
CA PRO A 122 -6.17 16.81 3.94
C PRO A 122 -5.39 18.12 4.01
N ASN A 123 -4.11 18.05 4.35
CA ASN A 123 -3.21 19.19 4.37
C ASN A 123 -1.90 18.88 3.62
N LEU A 124 -1.13 19.91 3.32
CA LEU A 124 0.18 19.80 2.66
C LEU A 124 1.16 18.90 3.43
N ILE A 125 0.99 18.81 4.75
CA ILE A 125 1.77 17.93 5.62
C ILE A 125 1.54 16.45 5.28
N ASP A 126 0.31 16.06 4.95
CA ASP A 126 -0.01 14.67 4.59
C ASP A 126 0.71 14.26 3.30
N VAL A 127 0.83 15.19 2.35
CA VAL A 127 1.61 14.99 1.10
C VAL A 127 3.08 14.74 1.42
N ALA A 128 3.66 15.54 2.32
CA ALA A 128 5.04 15.36 2.74
C ALA A 128 5.25 14.02 3.44
N ILE A 129 4.30 13.60 4.30
CA ILE A 129 4.33 12.28 4.96
C ILE A 129 4.28 11.16 3.93
N ALA A 130 3.38 11.23 2.95
CA ALA A 130 3.28 10.23 1.89
C ALA A 130 4.57 10.11 1.07
N VAL A 131 5.19 11.24 0.74
CA VAL A 131 6.48 11.30 0.04
C VAL A 131 7.58 10.62 0.88
N VAL A 132 7.69 10.98 2.16
CA VAL A 132 8.70 10.39 3.05
C VAL A 132 8.47 8.89 3.24
N ALA A 133 7.22 8.47 3.41
CA ALA A 133 6.85 7.06 3.57
C ALA A 133 7.21 6.25 2.31
N GLY A 134 6.89 6.76 1.12
CA GLY A 134 7.22 6.10 -0.14
C GLY A 134 8.73 6.03 -0.41
N LEU A 135 9.49 7.07 -0.07
CA LEU A 135 10.96 7.03 -0.11
C LEU A 135 11.51 5.95 0.83
N ALA A 136 11.07 5.95 2.10
CA ALA A 136 11.53 5.01 3.11
C ALA A 136 11.27 3.55 2.68
N ALA A 137 10.08 3.27 2.14
CA ALA A 137 9.72 1.91 1.76
C ALA A 137 10.43 1.42 0.51
N SER A 138 10.59 2.29 -0.47
CA SER A 138 11.31 1.95 -1.70
C SER A 138 12.78 1.66 -1.41
N ILE A 139 13.40 2.44 -0.50
CA ILE A 139 14.79 2.21 -0.07
C ILE A 139 14.92 0.93 0.75
N ALA A 140 14.03 0.67 1.72
CA ALA A 140 14.10 -0.54 2.55
C ALA A 140 13.85 -1.81 1.75
N LEU A 141 12.95 -1.77 0.76
CA LEU A 141 12.72 -2.90 -0.13
C LEU A 141 13.99 -3.28 -0.91
N VAL A 142 14.81 -2.29 -1.28
CA VAL A 142 16.05 -2.50 -2.04
C VAL A 142 17.24 -2.82 -1.12
N LYS A 143 17.19 -2.42 0.15
CA LYS A 143 18.25 -2.70 1.13
C LYS A 143 17.68 -3.42 2.35
N PRO A 144 17.56 -4.77 2.30
CA PRO A 144 17.04 -5.59 3.41
C PRO A 144 17.76 -5.40 4.74
N ARG A 145 19.03 -4.95 4.70
CA ARG A 145 19.85 -4.65 5.88
C ARG A 145 19.37 -3.43 6.68
N LEU A 146 18.44 -2.64 6.12
CA LEU A 146 17.78 -1.53 6.79
C LEU A 146 16.38 -2.00 7.22
N ASN A 147 16.25 -2.46 8.48
CA ASN A 147 15.01 -2.92 9.15
C ASN A 147 13.74 -2.95 8.28
N GLU A 148 13.40 -4.13 7.75
CA GLU A 148 12.25 -4.36 6.84
C GLU A 148 10.90 -3.91 7.44
N SER A 149 10.78 -3.80 8.77
CA SER A 149 9.52 -3.48 9.44
C SER A 149 9.14 -2.00 9.43
N ILE A 150 10.08 -1.06 9.37
CA ILE A 150 9.76 0.37 9.64
C ILE A 150 8.91 1.03 8.55
N PRO A 151 9.20 0.84 7.25
CA PRO A 151 8.44 1.55 6.20
C PRO A 151 7.08 0.91 5.89
N GLY A 152 6.94 -0.40 6.14
CA GLY A 152 5.65 -1.09 6.07
C GLY A 152 4.62 -0.46 6.99
N ILE A 153 5.06 -0.10 8.20
CA ILE A 153 4.23 0.59 9.19
C ILE A 153 3.82 1.98 8.67
N ALA A 154 4.79 2.81 8.25
CA ALA A 154 4.53 4.19 7.83
C ALA A 154 3.57 4.30 6.61
N ILE A 155 3.64 3.36 5.67
CA ILE A 155 2.76 3.37 4.49
C ILE A 155 1.37 2.84 4.81
N SER A 156 1.28 1.72 5.53
CA SER A 156 -0.03 1.20 5.92
C SER A 156 -0.78 2.21 6.79
N VAL A 157 -0.06 3.00 7.60
CA VAL A 157 -0.61 4.15 8.34
C VAL A 157 -1.25 5.20 7.44
N SER A 158 -0.67 5.43 6.27
CA SER A 158 -1.12 6.47 5.35
C SER A 158 -2.25 6.02 4.41
N LEU A 159 -2.56 4.72 4.32
CA LEU A 159 -3.51 4.20 3.32
C LEU A 159 -4.72 3.50 3.92
N VAL A 160 -4.54 2.69 4.97
CA VAL A 160 -5.64 1.90 5.55
C VAL A 160 -6.69 2.83 6.18
N PRO A 161 -6.35 3.80 7.06
CA PRO A 161 -7.35 4.68 7.65
C PRO A 161 -8.16 5.49 6.64
N PRO A 162 -7.56 6.22 5.67
CA PRO A 162 -8.37 7.00 4.74
C PRO A 162 -9.26 6.08 3.89
N LEU A 163 -8.80 4.89 3.51
CA LEU A 163 -9.63 3.93 2.79
C LEU A 163 -10.83 3.42 3.62
N THR A 164 -10.63 3.18 4.91
CA THR A 164 -11.73 2.85 5.83
C THR A 164 -12.68 4.04 6.03
N MET A 165 -12.13 5.25 6.11
CA MET A 165 -12.91 6.48 6.26
C MET A 165 -13.80 6.78 5.06
N ILE A 166 -13.41 6.39 3.85
CA ILE A 166 -14.27 6.47 2.66
C ILE A 166 -15.55 5.62 2.87
N GLY A 167 -15.41 4.39 3.35
CA GLY A 167 -16.54 3.50 3.62
C GLY A 167 -17.43 4.01 4.77
N ILE A 168 -16.81 4.52 5.83
CA ILE A 168 -17.51 5.15 6.97
C ILE A 168 -18.31 6.38 6.50
N GLY A 169 -17.68 7.30 5.77
CA GLY A 169 -18.32 8.53 5.29
C GLY A 169 -19.49 8.25 4.36
N LEU A 170 -19.39 7.21 3.51
CA LEU A 170 -20.50 6.81 2.65
C LEU A 170 -21.64 6.14 3.42
N ALA A 171 -21.33 5.30 4.43
CA ALA A 171 -22.35 4.66 5.28
C ALA A 171 -23.15 5.67 6.10
N ASP A 172 -22.53 6.76 6.56
CA ASP A 172 -23.15 7.84 7.33
C ASP A 172 -23.77 8.94 6.46
N PHE A 173 -23.77 8.77 5.12
CA PHE A 173 -24.19 9.80 4.16
C PHE A 173 -23.45 11.15 4.34
N ASN A 174 -22.26 11.12 4.95
CA ASN A 174 -21.44 12.30 5.19
C ASN A 174 -20.50 12.54 4.00
N TRP A 175 -20.98 13.36 3.06
CA TRP A 175 -20.26 13.64 1.82
C TRP A 175 -18.92 14.35 2.05
N SER A 176 -18.81 15.16 3.11
CA SER A 176 -17.56 15.86 3.47
C SER A 176 -16.48 14.87 3.87
N ILE A 177 -16.79 13.91 4.76
CA ILE A 177 -15.85 12.85 5.15
C ILE A 177 -15.46 12.01 3.94
N PHE A 178 -16.44 11.59 3.14
CA PHE A 178 -16.19 10.78 1.95
C PHE A 178 -15.21 11.47 0.99
N GLN A 179 -15.44 12.74 0.63
CA GLN A 179 -14.59 13.48 -0.29
C GLN A 179 -13.18 13.70 0.27
N ASN A 180 -13.08 14.14 1.53
CA ASN A 180 -11.81 14.40 2.17
C ASN A 180 -10.96 13.13 2.33
N ALA A 181 -11.58 12.02 2.76
CA ALA A 181 -10.91 10.73 2.90
C ALA A 181 -10.47 10.19 1.53
N THR A 182 -11.29 10.35 0.50
CA THR A 182 -10.96 9.96 -0.88
C THR A 182 -9.76 10.76 -1.39
N LEU A 183 -9.76 12.08 -1.19
CA LEU A 183 -8.66 12.94 -1.61
C LEU A 183 -7.36 12.57 -0.88
N LEU A 184 -7.42 12.39 0.45
CA LEU A 184 -6.27 11.98 1.25
C LEU A 184 -5.71 10.62 0.79
N PHE A 185 -6.59 9.64 0.57
CA PHE A 185 -6.20 8.33 0.04
C PHE A 185 -5.49 8.44 -1.31
N LEU A 186 -6.05 9.21 -2.26
CA LEU A 186 -5.49 9.37 -3.59
C LEU A 186 -4.15 10.09 -3.57
N VAL A 187 -4.02 11.16 -2.80
CA VAL A 187 -2.77 11.90 -2.65
C VAL A 187 -1.68 11.02 -2.05
N ASN A 188 -2.01 10.24 -1.02
CA ASN A 188 -1.07 9.31 -0.41
C ASN A 188 -0.65 8.21 -1.39
N LEU A 189 -1.61 7.62 -2.10
CA LEU A 189 -1.35 6.59 -3.11
C LEU A 189 -0.43 7.11 -4.22
N VAL A 190 -0.75 8.26 -4.81
CA VAL A 190 0.04 8.86 -5.89
C VAL A 190 1.42 9.28 -5.38
N GLY A 191 1.52 9.86 -4.18
CA GLY A 191 2.79 10.27 -3.57
C GLY A 191 3.75 9.10 -3.36
N ILE A 192 3.23 7.96 -2.87
CA ILE A 192 4.01 6.74 -2.68
C ILE A 192 4.44 6.15 -4.04
N ILE A 193 3.54 6.07 -5.02
CA ILE A 193 3.88 5.58 -6.36
C ILE A 193 4.96 6.48 -6.97
N PHE A 194 4.78 7.80 -6.96
CA PHE A 194 5.72 8.76 -7.53
C PHE A 194 7.12 8.62 -6.92
N THR A 195 7.21 8.60 -5.59
CA THR A 195 8.50 8.47 -4.91
C THR A 195 9.15 7.11 -5.14
N SER A 196 8.37 6.03 -5.22
CA SER A 196 8.90 4.71 -5.56
C SER A 196 9.49 4.66 -6.97
N VAL A 197 8.83 5.29 -7.95
CA VAL A 197 9.37 5.44 -9.31
C VAL A 197 10.71 6.19 -9.26
N VAL A 198 10.77 7.33 -8.58
CA VAL A 198 12.00 8.13 -8.45
C VAL A 198 13.12 7.28 -7.84
N VAL A 199 12.87 6.56 -6.75
CA VAL A 199 13.87 5.73 -6.07
C VAL A 199 14.35 4.60 -6.99
N PHE A 200 13.46 3.82 -7.59
CA PHE A 200 13.85 2.71 -8.46
C PHE A 200 14.58 3.18 -9.73
N SER A 201 14.19 4.34 -10.27
CA SER A 201 14.91 4.99 -11.37
C SER A 201 16.33 5.41 -10.99
N LEU A 202 16.50 6.08 -9.84
CA LEU A 202 17.82 6.49 -9.33
C LEU A 202 18.72 5.29 -9.02
N MET A 203 18.11 4.17 -8.63
CA MET A 203 18.77 2.90 -8.36
C MET A 203 19.12 2.09 -9.62
N ASN A 204 18.84 2.66 -10.80
CA ASN A 204 19.17 2.11 -12.11
C ASN A 204 18.57 0.71 -12.33
N PHE A 205 17.27 0.56 -12.06
CA PHE A 205 16.50 -0.64 -12.40
C PHE A 205 16.13 -0.72 -13.91
N TYR A 206 16.55 0.26 -14.71
CA TYR A 206 16.33 0.31 -16.16
C TYR A 206 16.85 -0.96 -16.88
N GLY A 207 15.97 -1.61 -17.66
CA GLY A 207 16.38 -2.56 -18.71
C GLY A 207 16.37 -4.07 -18.39
N LYS A 208 15.89 -4.54 -17.24
CA LYS A 208 15.85 -6.00 -16.92
C LYS A 208 14.56 -6.73 -17.37
N LYS A 209 13.99 -6.40 -18.53
CA LYS A 209 12.76 -7.04 -19.07
C LYS A 209 12.82 -8.57 -19.11
N THR A 210 13.97 -9.14 -19.48
CA THR A 210 14.15 -10.60 -19.58
C THR A 210 14.06 -11.32 -18.23
N PHE A 211 14.37 -10.62 -17.13
CA PHE A 211 14.32 -11.19 -15.79
C PHE A 211 12.90 -11.16 -15.23
N THR A 212 12.20 -10.03 -15.39
CA THR A 212 10.78 -9.89 -15.02
C THR A 212 9.89 -10.92 -15.72
N ASP A 213 10.09 -11.12 -17.03
CA ASP A 213 9.31 -12.09 -17.81
C ASP A 213 9.52 -13.55 -17.39
N LYS A 214 10.70 -13.89 -16.84
CA LYS A 214 10.96 -15.23 -16.29
C LYS A 214 10.28 -15.39 -14.93
N THR A 215 10.45 -14.43 -14.02
CA THR A 215 9.87 -14.49 -12.67
C THR A 215 8.35 -14.49 -12.70
N ILE A 216 7.70 -13.69 -13.56
CA ILE A 216 6.23 -13.72 -13.72
C ILE A 216 5.75 -15.09 -14.21
N LYS A 217 6.44 -15.71 -15.17
CA LYS A 217 6.05 -17.03 -15.71
C LYS A 217 6.24 -18.17 -14.70
N GLU A 218 7.23 -18.07 -13.82
CA GLU A 218 7.46 -19.05 -12.75
C GLU A 218 6.38 -18.95 -11.67
N ASP A 219 6.01 -17.71 -11.31
CA ASP A 219 4.97 -17.43 -10.34
C ASP A 219 3.56 -17.80 -10.84
N ASP A 220 3.22 -17.47 -12.09
CA ASP A 220 1.96 -17.89 -12.73
C ASP A 220 1.83 -19.43 -12.75
N LYS A 221 2.94 -20.16 -12.94
CA LYS A 221 2.94 -21.62 -12.89
C LYS A 221 2.69 -22.15 -11.48
N ALA A 222 3.25 -21.50 -10.46
CA ALA A 222 3.03 -21.88 -9.06
C ALA A 222 1.58 -21.60 -8.62
N GLU A 223 0.97 -20.52 -9.08
CA GLU A 223 -0.44 -20.19 -8.83
C GLU A 223 -1.37 -21.27 -9.41
N ASN A 224 -1.19 -21.65 -10.68
CA ASN A 224 -2.02 -22.67 -11.34
C ASN A 224 -1.88 -24.09 -10.77
N LEU A 225 -0.81 -24.37 -10.01
CA LEU A 225 -0.62 -25.66 -9.33
C LEU A 225 -1.30 -25.70 -7.95
N ASN A 226 -1.59 -24.53 -7.38
CA ASN A 226 -2.15 -24.37 -6.03
C ASN A 226 -3.62 -23.90 -6.02
N SER A 227 -4.18 -23.57 -7.18
CA SER A 227 -5.61 -23.26 -7.42
C SER A 227 -6.42 -24.50 -7.73
#